data_AF-A0A535IZL0-F1
#
_entry.id   AF-A0A535IZL0-F1
#
_cell.length_a   1.000
_cell.length_b   1.000
_cell.length_c   1.000
_cell.angle_alpha   90.00
_cell.angle_beta   90.00
_cell.angle_gamma   90.00
#
_symmetry.space_group_name_H-M   'P 1'
#
loop_
_entity.id
_entity.type
_entity.pdbx_description
1 polymer ?
#
loop_
_entity_poly.entity_id
_entity_poly.type
_entity_poly.pdbx_seq_one_letter_code
_entity_poly.pdbx_strand_id
1 'polypeptide(L)' 'MQVIFEARPGGRIFERTPDGHEVEWGEITVWEPPRLLGYLWYIRTNRADAAGLPSRMRRARPARASRPIAIS' A
#
# COMPACT_ATOMS: atom_id res chain seq x y z
N MET A 1 -1.72 -5.05 -13.07
CA MET A 1 -2.29 -5.07 -11.71
C MET A 1 -1.56 -4.03 -10.89
N GLN A 2 -2.30 -3.15 -10.22
CA GLN A 2 -1.76 -2.03 -9.45
C GLN A 2 -2.54 -1.86 -8.15
N VAL A 3 -1.82 -1.59 -7.06
CA VAL A 3 -2.41 -1.14 -5.78
C VAL A 3 -2.50 0.38 -5.79
N ILE A 4 -3.67 0.91 -5.46
CA ILE A 4 -4.00 2.33 -5.51
C ILE A 4 -4.37 2.80 -4.11
N PHE A 5 -3.85 3.97 -3.74
CA PHE A 5 -4.14 4.67 -2.50
C PHE A 5 -4.81 6.00 -2.83
N GLU A 6 -6.04 6.20 -2.38
CA GLU A 6 -6.64 7.53 -2.41
C GLU A 6 -6.03 8.38 -1.30
N ALA A 7 -5.10 9.26 -1.66
CA ALA A 7 -4.17 10.00 -0.80
C ALA A 7 -4.80 11.03 0.17
N ARG A 8 -5.72 10.58 1.03
CA ARG A 8 -6.44 11.37 2.04
C ARG A 8 -7.02 10.47 3.14
N PRO A 9 -7.24 10.97 4.36
CA PRO A 9 -8.06 10.26 5.35
C PRO A 9 -9.45 9.92 4.78
N GLY A 10 -9.94 8.71 5.05
CA GLY A 10 -11.16 8.13 4.46
C GLY A 10 -10.98 7.64 3.02
N GLY A 11 -9.79 7.76 2.44
CA GLY A 11 -9.49 7.25 1.10
C GLY A 11 -9.37 5.73 1.07
N ARG A 12 -9.77 5.11 -0.03
CA ARG A 12 -9.67 3.65 -0.21
C ARG A 12 -8.25 3.19 -0.52
N ILE A 13 -7.97 1.96 -0.10
CA ILE A 13 -6.84 1.17 -0.57
C ILE A 13 -7.44 0.01 -1.35
N PHE A 14 -7.18 -0.06 -2.65
CA PHE A 14 -7.73 -1.09 -3.50
C PHE A 14 -6.74 -1.56 -4.55
N GLU A 15 -6.92 -2.79 -5.00
CA GLU A 15 -6.21 -3.35 -6.14
C GLU A 15 -7.09 -3.25 -7.38
N ARG A 16 -6.50 -2.82 -8.50
CA ARG A 16 -7.15 -2.83 -9.80
C ARG A 16 -6.48 -3.82 -10.75
N THR A 17 -7.28 -4.74 -11.29
CA THR A 17 -6.84 -5.70 -12.32
C THR A 17 -6.68 -4.98 -13.68
N PRO A 18 -5.94 -5.57 -14.65
CA PRO A 18 -5.86 -5.00 -16.01
C PRO A 18 -7.22 -4.79 -16.66
N ASP A 19 -8.20 -5.64 -16.34
CA ASP A 19 -9.57 -5.59 -16.84
C ASP A 19 -10.46 -4.57 -16.09
N GLY A 20 -9.88 -3.85 -15.12
CA GLY A 20 -10.56 -2.76 -14.39
C GLY A 20 -11.33 -3.18 -13.14
N HIS A 21 -11.34 -4.47 -12.79
CA HIS A 21 -11.97 -4.93 -11.55
C HIS A 21 -11.22 -4.39 -10.33
N GLU A 22 -11.98 -3.89 -9.35
CA GLU A 22 -11.45 -3.37 -8.10
C GLU A 22 -11.73 -4.33 -6.95
N VAL A 23 -10.69 -4.65 -6.19
CA VAL A 23 -10.80 -5.35 -4.91
C VAL A 23 -10.38 -4.37 -3.83
N GLU A 24 -11.30 -4.01 -2.94
CA GLU A 24 -11.00 -3.13 -1.82
C GLU A 24 -10.31 -3.89 -0.68
N TRP A 25 -9.23 -3.33 -0.16
CA TRP A 25 -8.40 -3.92 0.90
C TRP A 25 -8.48 -3.13 2.20
N GLY A 26 -8.87 -1.86 2.16
CA GLY A 26 -8.77 -1.02 3.35
C GLY A 26 -9.10 0.44 3.15
N GLU A 27 -8.90 1.20 4.22
CA GLU A 27 -9.17 2.63 4.30
C GLU A 27 -8.00 3.35 4.96
N ILE A 28 -7.62 4.50 4.43
CA ILE A 28 -6.59 5.36 4.99
C ILE A 28 -7.16 6.12 6.20
N THR A 29 -6.53 5.96 7.36
CA THR A 29 -6.88 6.71 8.59
C THR A 29 -5.97 7.91 8.80
N VAL A 30 -4.74 7.88 8.28
CA VAL A 30 -3.79 9.00 8.34
C VAL A 30 -2.99 9.08 7.05
N TRP A 31 -2.90 10.27 6.45
CA TRP A 31 -2.09 10.54 5.26
C TRP A 31 -1.14 11.71 5.48
N GLU A 32 0.06 11.43 6.00
CA GLU A 32 1.11 12.44 6.22
C GLU A 32 2.46 11.99 5.62
N PRO A 33 2.57 11.78 4.31
CA PRO A 33 3.85 11.44 3.70
C PRO A 33 4.89 12.58 3.88
N PRO A 34 6.18 12.26 4.11
CA PRO A 34 6.77 10.93 4.22
C PRO A 34 6.80 10.39 5.66
N ARG A 35 6.04 10.98 6.58
CA ARG A 35 6.16 10.73 8.03
C ARG A 35 5.32 9.53 8.47
N LEU A 36 4.06 9.47 8.03
CA LEU A 36 3.09 8.53 8.56
C LEU A 36 2.03 8.15 7.51
N LEU A 37 1.75 6.86 7.45
CA LEU A 37 0.60 6.29 6.76
C LEU A 37 -0.13 5.39 7.75
N GLY A 38 -1.35 5.77 8.12
CA GLY A 38 -2.26 4.97 8.93
C GLY A 38 -3.36 4.40 8.07
N TYR A 39 -3.74 3.14 8.30
CA TYR A 39 -4.84 2.50 7.59
C TYR A 39 -5.51 1.39 8.39
N LEU A 40 -6.75 1.10 8.01
CA LEU A 40 -7.48 -0.12 8.35
C LEU A 40 -7.30 -1.12 7.21
N TRP A 41 -7.18 -2.40 7.55
CA TRP A 41 -6.93 -3.47 6.59
C TRP A 41 -7.95 -4.60 6.75
N TYR A 42 -8.60 -4.98 5.66
CA TYR A 42 -9.68 -5.95 5.59
C TYR A 42 -9.22 -7.18 4.79
N ILE A 43 -8.59 -8.18 5.43
CA ILE A 43 -8.35 -9.48 4.75
C ILE A 43 -9.52 -10.40 5.06
N ARG A 44 -10.39 -10.64 4.07
CA ARG A 44 -11.48 -11.64 4.10
C ARG A 44 -12.45 -11.54 5.29
N THR A 45 -12.49 -10.41 5.98
CA THR A 45 -13.38 -10.17 7.13
C THR A 45 -14.09 -8.84 6.95
N ASN A 46 -15.29 -8.73 7.53
CA ASN A 46 -16.11 -7.53 7.50
C ASN A 46 -15.31 -6.32 8.03
N ARG A 47 -15.62 -5.10 7.56
CA ARG A 47 -15.03 -3.83 8.02
C ARG A 47 -15.00 -3.72 9.55
N ALA A 48 -16.00 -4.29 10.22
CA ALA A 48 -16.14 -4.31 11.67
C ALA A 48 -15.01 -5.04 12.40
N ASP A 49 -14.34 -6.00 11.76
CA ASP A 49 -13.30 -6.85 12.38
C ASP A 49 -11.87 -6.41 12.00
N ALA A 50 -11.73 -5.25 11.39
CA ALA A 50 -10.46 -4.75 10.88
C ALA A 50 -9.47 -4.42 12.02
N ALA A 51 -8.27 -4.96 11.94
CA ALA A 51 -7.17 -4.53 12.79
C ALA A 51 -6.50 -3.28 12.18
N GLY A 52 -6.45 -2.19 12.95
CA GLY A 52 -5.70 -0.99 12.56
C GLY A 52 -4.20 -1.17 12.81
N LEU A 53 -3.38 -0.96 11.78
CA LEU A 53 -1.92 -1.10 11.86
C LEU A 53 -1.23 0.22 11.48
N PRO A 54 -0.71 0.99 12.46
CA PRO A 54 0.07 2.18 12.15
C PRO A 54 1.43 1.80 11.54
N SER A 55 1.72 2.30 10.34
CA SER A 55 2.99 2.05 9.65
C SER A 55 3.83 3.33 9.56
N ARG A 56 5.04 3.29 10.14
CA ARG A 56 6.02 4.39 9.98
C ARG A 56 6.77 4.21 8.67
N MET A 57 6.73 5.23 7.82
CA MET A 57 7.47 5.21 6.56
C MET A 57 8.97 5.38 6.83
N ARG A 58 9.78 4.47 6.30
CA ARG A 58 11.25 4.57 6.28
C ARG A 58 11.69 4.85 4.86
N ARG A 59 12.69 5.72 4.66
CA ARG A 59 13.33 5.88 3.35
C ARG A 59 13.82 4.52 2.86
N ALA A 60 13.32 4.08 1.71
CA ALA A 60 13.91 2.96 1.00
C ALA A 60 15.33 3.36 0.57
N ARG A 61 16.34 2.53 0.85
CA ARG A 61 17.65 2.68 0.20
C ARG A 61 17.42 2.43 -1.29
N PRO A 62 17.99 3.24 -2.20
CA PRO A 62 17.93 2.92 -3.63
C PRO A 62 18.49 1.51 -3.82
N ALA A 63 17.78 0.69 -4.60
CA ALA A 63 18.27 -0.62 -5.00
C ALA A 63 19.64 -0.40 -5.67
N ARG A 64 20.69 -1.00 -5.11
CA ARG A 64 22.01 -1.00 -5.75
C ARG A 64 21.82 -1.65 -7.11
N ALA A 65 22.11 -0.91 -8.19
CA ALA A 65 22.09 -1.47 -9.53
C ALA A 65 22.99 -2.72 -9.55
N SER A 66 22.37 -3.88 -9.76
CA SER A 66 23.10 -5.12 -10.01
C SER A 66 23.90 -4.92 -11.29
N ARG A 67 25.23 -4.85 -11.18
CA ARG A 67 26.09 -4.88 -12.35
C ARG A 67 25.87 -6.25 -13.02
N PRO A 68 25.63 -6.33 -14.34
CA PRO A 68 25.56 -7.62 -14.99
C PRO A 68 26.92 -8.31 -14.83
N ILE A 69 26.91 -9.55 -14.35
CA ILE A 69 28.09 -10.41 -14.37
C ILE A 69 28.34 -10.71 -15.86
N ALA A 70 29.38 -10.13 -16.43
CA ALA A 70 29.92 -10.59 -17.70
C ALA A 70 30.68 -11.89 -17.43
N ILE A 71 30.17 -12.99 -17.95
CA ILE A 71 30.89 -14.26 -18.02
C ILE A 71 31.69 -14.19 -19.32
N SER A 72 33.02 -14.14 -19.22
CA SER A 72 33.95 -14.34 -20.35
C SER A 72 34.24 -15.81 -20.57
#